data_AF-N9NQ33-F1
#
_entry.id   AF-N9NQ33-F1
#
_cell.length_a   1.000
_cell.length_b   1.000
_cell.length_c   1.000
_cell.angle_alpha   90.00
_cell.angle_beta   90.00
_cell.angle_gamma   90.00
#
_symmetry.space_group_name_H-M   'P 1'
#
loop_
_entity.id
_entity.type
_entity.pdbx_description
1 polymer ?
#
loop_
_entity_poly.entity_id
_entity_poly.type
_entity_poly.pdbx_seq_one_letter_code
_entity_poly.pdbx_strand_id
1 'polypeptide(L)'
;MKANEFVKKHGIPLAEMIINDSPSWAKSYFLGVEEYEGSDFSQSYEDCISLNCLKRLVESHELVESYGGLDGAKRFIERDQEAEIDDYVTEKIKKAIADVESCMEVASGSN
;
A
#
# COMPACT_ATOMS: atom_id res chain seq x y z
N MET A 1 -7.39 -2.16 -12.14
CA MET A 1 -6.11 -2.77 -11.68
C MET A 1 -6.10 -2.72 -10.16
N LYS A 2 -5.54 -3.71 -9.46
CA LYS A 2 -5.45 -3.63 -8.00
C LYS A 2 -4.34 -2.65 -7.57
N ALA A 3 -4.52 -1.95 -6.46
CA ALA A 3 -3.55 -0.94 -6.01
C ALA A 3 -2.15 -1.53 -5.74
N ASN A 4 -2.06 -2.76 -5.22
CA ASN A 4 -0.77 -3.44 -4.99
C ASN A 4 -0.07 -3.78 -6.33
N GLU A 5 -0.82 -4.21 -7.35
CA GLU A 5 -0.27 -4.43 -8.70
C GLU A 5 0.22 -3.13 -9.33
N PHE A 6 -0.50 -2.02 -9.09
CA PHE A 6 -0.07 -0.70 -9.54
C PHE A 6 1.27 -0.30 -8.90
N VAL A 7 1.36 -0.36 -7.56
CA VAL A 7 2.60 -0.03 -6.82
C VAL A 7 3.75 -0.93 -7.28
N LYS A 8 3.49 -2.21 -7.48
CA LYS A 8 4.48 -3.16 -7.98
C LYS A 8 5.01 -2.82 -9.37
N LYS A 9 4.14 -2.35 -10.27
CA LYS A 9 4.50 -2.02 -11.66
C LYS A 9 5.15 -0.64 -11.78
N HIS A 10 4.71 0.33 -10.99
CA HIS A 10 5.06 1.74 -11.16
C HIS A 10 5.87 2.33 -10.00
N GLY A 11 5.97 1.63 -8.87
CA GLY A 11 6.68 2.05 -7.68
C GLY A 11 5.84 2.91 -6.73
N ILE A 12 6.32 3.00 -5.49
CA ILE A 12 5.73 3.86 -4.45
C ILE A 12 5.81 5.35 -4.77
N PRO A 13 6.89 5.92 -5.34
CA PRO A 13 6.96 7.35 -5.63
C PRO A 13 5.82 7.86 -6.53
N LEU A 14 5.40 7.06 -7.52
CA LEU A 14 4.25 7.44 -8.35
C LEU A 14 2.93 7.35 -7.59
N ALA A 15 2.77 6.34 -6.73
CA ALA A 15 1.60 6.22 -5.87
C ALA A 15 1.46 7.42 -4.93
N GLU A 16 2.56 7.84 -4.31
CA GLU A 16 2.63 9.04 -3.46
C GLU A 16 2.22 10.30 -4.23
N MET A 17 2.76 10.50 -5.44
CA MET A 17 2.40 11.63 -6.29
C MET A 17 0.90 11.67 -6.58
N ILE A 18 0.32 10.54 -7.02
CA ILE A 18 -1.12 10.46 -7.33
C ILE A 18 -1.98 10.77 -6.10
N ILE A 19 -1.58 10.29 -4.92
CA ILE A 19 -2.33 10.53 -3.67
C ILE A 19 -2.21 12.00 -3.23
N ASN A 20 -1.03 12.60 -3.34
CA ASN A 20 -0.79 13.99 -2.95
C ASN A 20 -1.50 14.98 -3.88
N ASP A 21 -1.59 14.67 -5.17
CA ASP A 21 -2.28 15.49 -6.16
C ASP A 21 -3.80 15.20 -6.23
N SER A 22 -4.27 14.17 -5.51
CA SER A 22 -5.67 13.75 -5.53
C SER A 22 -6.58 14.82 -4.93
N PRO A 23 -7.60 15.29 -5.67
CA PRO A 23 -8.61 16.16 -5.09
C PRO A 23 -9.46 15.38 -4.08
N SER A 24 -10.01 16.09 -3.08
CA SER A 24 -10.75 15.47 -1.97
C SER A 24 -12.03 14.74 -2.38
N TRP A 25 -12.59 15.06 -3.56
CA TRP A 25 -13.77 14.40 -4.10
C TRP A 25 -13.44 13.10 -4.86
N ALA A 26 -12.17 12.88 -5.22
CA ALA A 26 -11.78 11.73 -6.03
C ALA A 26 -11.80 10.44 -5.21
N LYS A 27 -12.28 9.38 -5.86
CA LYS A 27 -12.31 8.01 -5.32
C LYS A 27 -11.49 7.06 -6.17
N SER A 28 -11.30 7.37 -7.45
CA SER A 28 -10.48 6.59 -8.35
C SER A 28 -9.60 7.45 -9.26
N TYR A 29 -8.58 6.82 -9.83
CA TYR A 29 -7.66 7.41 -10.77
C TYR A 29 -7.56 6.52 -12.02
N PHE A 30 -7.66 7.13 -13.20
CA PHE A 30 -7.58 6.45 -14.49
C PHE A 30 -6.19 6.63 -15.08
N LEU A 31 -5.38 5.57 -15.05
CA LEU A 31 -3.99 5.63 -15.49
C LEU A 31 -3.85 5.95 -16.99
N GLY A 32 -4.76 5.45 -17.83
CA GLY A 32 -4.67 5.61 -19.29
C GLY A 32 -4.93 7.05 -19.78
N VAL A 33 -5.61 7.88 -18.99
CA VAL A 33 -5.93 9.28 -19.32
C VAL A 33 -5.42 10.27 -18.27
N GLU A 34 -4.81 9.77 -17.19
CA GLU A 34 -4.29 10.55 -16.07
C GLU A 34 -5.34 11.44 -15.37
N GLU A 35 -6.58 10.96 -15.27
CA GLU A 35 -7.71 11.72 -14.70
C GLU A 35 -8.22 11.12 -13.38
N TYR A 36 -8.73 12.01 -12.52
CA TYR A 36 -9.38 11.67 -11.26
C TYR A 36 -10.89 11.57 -11.44
N GLU A 37 -11.50 10.61 -10.75
CA GLU A 37 -12.94 10.40 -10.82
C GLU A 37 -13.62 10.30 -9.45
N GLY A 38 -14.80 10.90 -9.35
CA GLY A 38 -15.57 10.98 -8.11
C GLY A 38 -16.29 9.69 -7.72
N SER A 39 -16.34 8.73 -8.64
CA SER A 39 -16.91 7.41 -8.43
C SER A 39 -15.79 6.36 -8.34
N ASP A 40 -16.05 5.27 -7.63
CA ASP A 40 -15.12 4.15 -7.59
C ASP A 40 -15.40 3.23 -8.78
N PHE A 41 -14.58 3.36 -9.83
CA PHE A 41 -14.64 2.53 -11.03
C PHE A 41 -13.55 1.45 -11.06
N SER A 42 -12.83 1.24 -9.95
CA SER A 42 -11.67 0.34 -9.90
C SER A 42 -12.00 -1.13 -10.20
N GLN A 43 -13.27 -1.52 -10.04
CA GLN A 43 -13.78 -2.85 -10.39
C GLN A 43 -14.29 -2.95 -11.84
N SER A 44 -14.47 -1.82 -12.52
CA SER A 44 -15.09 -1.75 -13.84
C SER A 44 -14.08 -1.63 -14.98
N TYR A 45 -12.90 -1.06 -14.70
CA TYR A 45 -11.87 -0.83 -15.71
C TYR A 45 -10.50 -1.31 -15.23
N GLU A 46 -9.75 -1.93 -16.14
CA GLU A 46 -8.41 -2.41 -15.86
C GLU A 46 -7.44 -1.26 -15.54
N ASP A 47 -7.59 -0.09 -16.15
CA ASP A 47 -6.71 1.06 -15.90
C ASP A 47 -7.19 1.97 -14.76
N CYS A 48 -8.29 1.61 -14.09
CA CYS A 48 -8.81 2.36 -12.96
C CYS A 48 -8.28 1.79 -11.64
N ILE A 49 -7.83 2.69 -10.77
CA ILE A 49 -7.22 2.36 -9.47
C ILE A 49 -8.04 3.03 -8.37
N SER A 50 -8.35 2.30 -7.31
CA SER A 50 -9.01 2.86 -6.13
C SER A 50 -8.02 3.70 -5.32
N LEU A 51 -8.32 4.99 -5.16
CA LEU A 51 -7.48 5.92 -4.40
C LEU A 51 -7.44 5.56 -2.91
N ASN A 52 -8.54 5.02 -2.37
CA ASN A 52 -8.59 4.59 -0.98
C ASN A 52 -7.63 3.42 -0.73
N CYS A 53 -7.61 2.44 -1.64
CA CYS A 53 -6.66 1.33 -1.56
C CYS A 53 -5.22 1.82 -1.76
N LEU A 54 -4.98 2.70 -2.72
CA LEU A 54 -3.64 3.23 -3.00
C LEU A 54 -3.11 4.05 -1.82
N LYS A 55 -3.94 4.90 -1.21
CA LYS A 55 -3.59 5.66 -0.01
C LYS A 55 -3.19 4.78 1.16
N ARG A 56 -3.92 3.68 1.40
CA ARG A 56 -3.58 2.71 2.45
C ARG A 56 -2.18 2.11 2.24
N LEU A 57 -1.81 1.83 0.99
CA LEU A 57 -0.48 1.29 0.68
C LEU A 57 0.60 2.32 0.92
N VAL A 58 0.40 3.58 0.49
CA VAL A 58 1.33 4.68 0.78
C VAL A 58 1.55 4.82 2.29
N GLU A 59 0.47 4.91 3.07
CA GLU A 59 0.55 5.01 4.54
C GLU A 59 1.24 3.78 5.18
N SER A 60 1.07 2.60 4.60
CA SER A 60 1.72 1.37 5.08
C SER A 60 3.22 1.38 4.81
N HIS A 61 3.64 1.85 3.64
CA HIS A 61 5.05 2.04 3.31
C HIS A 61 5.70 3.09 4.22
N GLU A 62 5.08 4.24 4.40
CA GLU A 62 5.56 5.27 5.34
C GLU A 62 5.69 4.74 6.77
N LEU A 63 4.69 3.98 7.23
CA LEU A 63 4.74 3.37 8.56
C LEU A 63 5.90 2.39 8.67
N VAL A 64 6.06 1.46 7.72
CA VAL A 64 7.17 0.49 7.73
C VAL A 64 8.53 1.19 7.68
N GLU A 65 8.69 2.21 6.86
CA GLU A 65 9.91 3.02 6.79
C GLU A 65 10.21 3.72 8.13
N SER A 66 9.18 4.20 8.85
CA SER A 66 9.37 4.81 10.18
C SER A 66 9.94 3.86 11.24
N TYR A 67 9.79 2.54 11.03
CA TYR A 67 10.39 1.50 11.88
C TYR A 67 11.77 1.03 11.38
N GLY A 68 12.34 1.67 10.35
CA GLY A 68 13.61 1.27 9.74
C GLY A 68 13.45 0.24 8.63
N GLY A 69 12.33 0.27 7.91
CA GLY A 69 12.02 -0.65 6.83
C GLY A 69 11.43 -1.98 7.33
N LEU A 70 11.24 -2.94 6.39
CA LEU A 70 10.60 -4.23 6.68
C LEU A 70 11.27 -5.00 7.83
N ASP A 71 12.60 -5.03 7.86
CA ASP A 71 13.35 -5.74 8.90
C ASP A 71 13.14 -5.11 10.28
N GLY A 72 13.12 -3.77 10.36
CA GLY A 72 12.89 -3.05 11.60
C GLY A 72 11.44 -3.22 12.10
N ALA A 73 10.47 -3.16 11.19
CA ALA A 73 9.06 -3.39 11.50
C ALA A 73 8.83 -4.83 12.00
N LYS A 74 9.44 -5.85 11.38
CA LYS A 74 9.33 -7.25 11.82
C LYS A 74 9.94 -7.48 13.21
N ARG A 75 11.12 -6.92 13.49
CA ARG A 75 11.76 -6.99 14.83
C ARG A 75 10.90 -6.34 15.92
N PHE A 76 10.20 -5.26 15.60
CA PHE A 76 9.27 -4.64 16.54
C PHE A 76 8.16 -5.62 16.94
N ILE A 77 7.54 -6.30 15.95
CA ILE A 77 6.51 -7.32 16.19
C ILE A 77 7.04 -8.49 17.01
N GLU A 78 8.24 -8.99 16.69
CA GLU A 78 8.87 -10.09 17.43
C GLU A 78 9.03 -9.75 18.92
N ARG A 79 9.54 -8.54 19.22
CA ARG A 79 9.70 -8.08 20.61
C ARG A 79 8.36 -7.96 21.34
N ASP A 80 7.34 -7.43 20.68
CA ASP A 80 6.02 -7.26 21.30
C ASP A 80 5.33 -8.61 21.51
N GLN A 81 5.54 -9.59 20.61
CA GLN A 81 5.09 -10.98 20.78
C GLN A 81 5.78 -11.66 21.98
N GLU A 82 7.10 -11.49 22.14
CA GLU A 82 7.84 -12.01 23.30
C GLU A 82 7.35 -11.43 24.63
N ALA A 83 6.88 -10.17 24.61
CA ALA A 83 6.32 -9.48 25.75
C ALA A 83 4.82 -9.78 25.99
N GLU A 84 4.21 -10.65 25.16
CA GLU A 84 2.77 -10.93 25.14
C GLU A 84 1.90 -9.66 25.01
N ILE A 85 2.42 -8.64 24.30
CA ILE A 85 1.71 -7.40 24.02
C ILE A 85 0.90 -7.59 22.74
N ASP A 86 -0.42 -7.63 22.89
CA ASP A 86 -1.36 -7.56 21.78
C ASP A 86 -2.09 -6.21 21.84
N ASP A 87 -1.56 -5.25 21.10
CA ASP A 87 -2.11 -3.89 21.06
C ASP A 87 -2.47 -3.46 19.63
N TYR A 88 -3.22 -2.37 19.55
CA TYR A 88 -3.69 -1.83 18.29
C TYR A 88 -2.54 -1.41 17.35
N VAL A 89 -1.40 -1.00 17.91
CA VAL A 89 -0.22 -0.57 17.14
C VAL A 89 0.44 -1.77 16.47
N THR A 90 0.60 -2.87 17.20
CA THR A 90 1.12 -4.15 16.72
C THR A 90 0.31 -4.65 15.52
N GLU A 91 -1.01 -4.67 15.62
CA GLU A 91 -1.89 -5.08 14.52
C GLU A 91 -1.79 -4.15 13.30
N LYS A 92 -1.64 -2.83 13.53
CA LYS A 92 -1.45 -1.87 12.44
C LYS A 92 -0.14 -2.11 11.69
N ILE A 93 0.95 -2.40 12.41
CA ILE A 93 2.27 -2.69 11.80
C ILE A 93 2.24 -4.02 11.07
N LYS A 94 1.64 -5.08 11.62
CA LYS A 94 1.45 -6.36 10.91
C LYS A 94 0.74 -6.17 9.57
N LYS A 95 -0.33 -5.38 9.56
CA LYS A 95 -1.07 -5.06 8.34
C LYS A 95 -0.20 -4.27 7.35
N ALA A 96 0.56 -3.29 7.83
CA ALA A 96 1.43 -2.49 6.97
C ALA A 96 2.54 -3.34 6.33
N ILE A 97 3.15 -4.26 7.09
CA ILE A 97 4.11 -5.24 6.56
C ILE A 97 3.47 -6.06 5.45
N ALA A 98 2.27 -6.62 5.68
CA ALA A 98 1.58 -7.43 4.67
C ALA A 98 1.23 -6.62 3.40
N ASP A 99 0.84 -5.36 3.55
CA ASP A 99 0.57 -4.45 2.44
C ASP A 99 1.85 -4.17 1.62
N VAL A 100 3.00 -3.94 2.28
CA VAL A 100 4.31 -3.76 1.62
C VAL A 100 4.77 -5.03 0.90
N GLU A 101 4.68 -6.19 1.55
CA GLU A 101 5.07 -7.48 0.95
C GLU A 101 4.23 -7.82 -0.29
N SER A 102 2.93 -7.55 -0.23
CA SER A 102 2.01 -7.71 -1.37
C SER A 102 2.39 -6.86 -2.60
N CYS A 103 3.08 -5.75 -2.39
CA CYS A 103 3.60 -4.90 -3.47
C CYS A 103 4.93 -5.40 -4.05
N MET A 104 5.65 -6.28 -3.34
CA MET A 104 6.95 -6.80 -3.75
C MET A 104 6.89 -8.15 -4.46
N GLU A 105 5.86 -8.97 -4.23
CA GLU A 105 5.84 -10.36 -4.70
C GLU A 105 5.75 -10.52 -6.24
N VAL A 106 6.88 -10.72 -6.92
CA VAL A 106 7.02 -11.67 -8.06
C VAL A 106 8.38 -12.36 -8.01
N ALA A 107 8.39 -13.59 -7.48
CA ALA A 107 8.94 -14.82 -8.08
C ALA A 107 9.34 -15.83 -6.99
N SER A 108 8.36 -16.46 -6.35
CA SER A 108 8.50 -17.86 -5.95
C SER A 108 8.48 -18.70 -7.22
N GLY A 109 9.63 -18.73 -7.90
CA GLY A 109 9.83 -19.39 -9.18
C GLY A 109 11.32 -19.54 -9.47
N SER A 110 12.08 -19.96 -8.45
CA SER A 110 13.34 -20.66 -8.71
C SER A 110 12.95 -22.06 -9.22
N ASN A 111 13.26 -22.36 -10.48
CA ASN A 111 13.52 -23.70 -10.98
C ASN A 111 14.64 -23.61 -12.01
#